data_AF-A0A174U0J0-F1
#
_entry.id   AF-A0A174U0J0-F1
#
_cell.length_a   1.000
_cell.length_b   1.000
_cell.length_c   1.000
_cell.angle_alpha   90.00
_cell.angle_beta   90.00
_cell.angle_gamma   90.00
#
_symmetry.space_group_name_H-M   'P 1'
#
loop_
_entity.id
_entity.type
_entity.pdbx_description
1 polymer ?
#
loop_
_entity_poly.entity_id
_entity_poly.type
_entity_poly.pdbx_seq_one_letter_code
_entity_poly.pdbx_strand_id
1 'polypeptide(L)'
;MYAIIPQQIPQDRRAEINEKILFAIDSGKDLVPKESIYNCYTGIGGLHNLRQSDFTSYHEYAEAKKEFEMGQFFTPHDICRSMVETLSPTSAEMVLDMCCGMGNFCAHVIAI
;
A
#
# COMPACT_ATOMS: atom_id res chain seq x y z
N MET A 1 -7.44 -12.41 10.32
CA MET A 1 -6.48 -11.42 9.78
C MET A 1 -5.28 -12.15 9.21
N TYR A 2 -4.70 -11.70 8.09
CA TYR A 2 -3.52 -12.33 7.48
C TYR A 2 -2.26 -12.08 8.32
N ALA A 3 -1.26 -12.95 8.20
CA ALA A 3 0.02 -12.71 8.83
C ALA A 3 0.70 -11.50 8.16
N ILE A 4 1.25 -10.58 8.96
CA ILE A 4 2.15 -9.54 8.46
C ILE A 4 3.48 -10.22 8.23
N ILE A 5 3.82 -10.43 6.97
CA ILE A 5 5.08 -11.03 6.56
C ILE A 5 5.96 -9.89 6.07
N PRO A 6 7.14 -9.66 6.67
CA PRO A 6 8.08 -8.67 6.16
C PRO A 6 8.48 -9.02 4.72
N GLN A 7 7.91 -8.31 3.74
CA GLN A 7 8.23 -8.46 2.33
C GLN A 7 9.08 -7.27 1.89
N GLN A 8 10.29 -7.54 1.41
CA GLN A 8 11.05 -6.54 0.66
C GLN A 8 10.78 -6.76 -0.83
N ILE A 9 9.82 -6.01 -1.38
CA ILE A 9 9.55 -6.03 -2.82
C ILE A 9 10.57 -5.12 -3.53
N PRO A 10 11.44 -5.67 -4.40
CA PRO A 10 12.37 -4.88 -5.18
C PRO A 10 11.63 -3.83 -6.01
N GLN A 11 12.16 -2.61 -6.06
CA GLN A 11 11.48 -1.47 -6.67
C GLN A 11 11.09 -1.72 -8.14
N ASP A 12 11.97 -2.35 -8.91
CA ASP A 12 11.78 -2.75 -10.31
C ASP A 12 10.71 -3.83 -10.52
N ARG A 13 10.33 -4.55 -9.46
CA ARG A 13 9.30 -5.60 -9.49
C ARG A 13 7.93 -5.12 -9.02
N ARG A 14 7.84 -3.97 -8.34
CA ARG A 14 6.59 -3.46 -7.73
C ARG A 14 5.49 -3.25 -8.76
N ALA A 15 5.81 -2.67 -9.92
CA ALA A 15 4.86 -2.44 -11.00
C ALA A 15 4.25 -3.77 -11.50
N GLU A 16 5.11 -4.73 -11.87
CA GLU A 16 4.69 -6.06 -12.34
C GLU A 16 3.82 -6.78 -11.29
N ILE A 17 4.19 -6.70 -10.01
CA ILE A 17 3.44 -7.34 -8.92
C ILE A 17 2.07 -6.69 -8.73
N ASN A 18 2.00 -5.36 -8.71
CA ASN A 18 0.73 -4.65 -8.60
C ASN A 18 -0.18 -4.94 -9.79
N GLU A 19 0.34 -4.96 -11.01
CA GLU A 19 -0.43 -5.32 -12.21
C GLU A 19 -1.03 -6.73 -12.10
N LYS A 20 -0.24 -7.72 -11.64
CA LYS A 20 -0.75 -9.09 -11.43
C LYS A 20 -1.84 -9.15 -10.36
N ILE A 21 -1.68 -8.42 -9.27
CA ILE A 21 -2.67 -8.34 -8.18
C ILE A 21 -3.96 -7.72 -8.69
N LEU A 22 -3.88 -6.57 -9.36
CA LEU A 22 -5.04 -5.88 -9.91
C LEU A 22 -5.74 -6.74 -10.97
N PHE A 23 -4.99 -7.37 -11.86
CA PHE A 23 -5.54 -8.31 -12.83
C PHE A 23 -6.27 -9.48 -12.16
N ALA A 24 -5.70 -10.07 -11.11
CA ALA A 24 -6.36 -11.15 -10.37
C ALA A 24 -7.69 -10.69 -9.75
N ILE A 25 -7.70 -9.51 -9.12
CA ILE A 25 -8.89 -8.89 -8.53
C ILE A 25 -9.96 -8.64 -9.60
N ASP A 26 -9.60 -7.96 -10.70
CA ASP A 26 -10.52 -7.59 -11.78
C ASP A 26 -11.07 -8.83 -12.51
N SER A 27 -10.26 -9.88 -12.63
CA SER A 27 -10.70 -11.13 -13.26
C SER A 27 -11.70 -11.93 -12.42
N GLY A 28 -11.85 -11.60 -11.12
CA GLY A 28 -12.68 -12.34 -10.17
C GLY A 28 -12.19 -13.77 -9.90
N LYS A 29 -10.98 -14.12 -10.35
CA LYS A 29 -10.37 -15.44 -10.16
C LYS A 29 -9.40 -15.35 -9.00
N ASP A 30 -9.43 -16.33 -8.10
CA ASP A 30 -8.48 -16.46 -6.98
C ASP A 30 -7.07 -16.89 -7.47
N LEU A 31 -6.49 -16.16 -8.44
CA LEU A 31 -5.19 -16.43 -9.04
C LEU A 31 -4.02 -16.04 -8.12
N VAL A 32 -4.25 -15.09 -7.21
CA VAL A 32 -3.27 -14.63 -6.23
C VAL A 32 -3.87 -14.85 -4.84
N PRO A 33 -3.17 -15.52 -3.92
CA PRO A 33 -3.65 -15.67 -2.55
C PRO A 33 -3.92 -14.31 -1.90
N LYS A 34 -5.03 -14.20 -1.18
CA LYS A 34 -5.41 -12.94 -0.50
C LYS A 34 -4.36 -12.45 0.50
N GLU A 35 -3.61 -13.36 1.13
CA GLU A 35 -2.47 -13.01 1.99
C GLU A 35 -1.30 -12.40 1.20
N SER A 36 -1.07 -12.86 -0.04
CA SER A 36 -0.08 -12.26 -0.94
C SER A 36 -0.55 -10.88 -1.41
N ILE A 37 -1.84 -10.68 -1.66
CA ILE A 37 -2.39 -9.36 -1.96
C ILE A 37 -2.16 -8.42 -0.77
N TYR A 38 -2.50 -8.87 0.43
CA TYR A 38 -2.32 -8.12 1.68
C TYR A 38 -0.87 -7.69 1.91
N ASN A 39 0.11 -8.59 1.70
CA ASN A 39 1.51 -8.31 2.01
C ASN A 39 2.32 -7.68 0.85
N CYS A 40 1.92 -7.87 -0.40
CA CYS A 40 2.75 -7.51 -1.57
C CYS A 40 2.21 -6.35 -2.40
N TYR A 41 0.93 -5.97 -2.25
CA TYR A 41 0.40 -4.81 -2.95
C TYR A 41 1.05 -3.55 -2.38
N THR A 42 1.67 -2.73 -3.23
CA THR A 42 2.33 -1.50 -2.78
C THR A 42 1.58 -0.25 -3.18
N GLY A 43 0.47 -0.35 -3.93
CA GLY A 43 -0.23 0.81 -4.48
C GLY A 43 0.60 1.62 -5.50
N ILE A 44 0.14 2.84 -5.81
CA ILE A 44 0.79 3.76 -6.77
C ILE A 44 2.04 4.42 -6.18
N GLY A 45 2.06 4.63 -4.85
CA GLY A 45 3.27 4.97 -4.10
C GLY A 45 4.27 3.82 -4.11
N GLY A 46 5.53 4.11 -4.42
CA GLY A 46 6.56 3.08 -4.52
C GLY A 46 7.52 3.23 -5.68
N LEU A 47 7.49 4.37 -6.38
CA LEU A 47 8.39 4.74 -7.48
C LEU A 47 8.28 3.84 -8.71
N HIS A 48 7.06 3.61 -9.20
CA HIS A 48 6.89 3.04 -10.53
C HIS A 48 7.48 4.00 -11.55
N ASN A 49 8.38 3.50 -12.41
CA ASN A 49 8.91 4.21 -13.58
C ASN A 49 9.78 5.45 -13.33
N LEU A 50 10.11 5.80 -12.09
CA LEU A 50 11.06 6.87 -11.77
C LEU A 50 12.37 6.29 -11.25
N ARG A 51 13.48 6.56 -11.94
CA ARG A 51 14.83 6.25 -11.45
C ARG A 51 15.53 7.53 -11.10
N GLN A 52 16.15 7.59 -9.92
CA GLN A 52 16.93 8.75 -9.50
C GLN A 52 18.02 9.13 -10.52
N SER A 53 18.58 8.14 -11.23
CA SER A 53 19.58 8.34 -12.28
C SER A 53 19.07 9.12 -13.50
N ASP A 54 17.75 9.23 -13.67
CA ASP A 54 17.14 9.98 -14.78
C ASP A 54 17.07 11.50 -14.49
N PHE A 55 17.53 11.94 -13.31
CA PHE A 55 17.44 13.33 -12.84
C PHE A 55 18.81 13.92 -12.50
N THR A 56 18.95 15.24 -12.64
CA THR A 56 20.23 15.93 -12.39
C THR A 56 20.47 16.23 -10.91
N SER A 57 19.41 16.24 -10.10
CA SER A 57 19.49 16.44 -8.65
C SER A 57 18.43 15.64 -7.89
N TYR A 58 18.68 15.41 -6.61
CA TYR A 58 17.69 14.79 -5.72
C TYR A 58 16.39 15.61 -5.62
N HIS A 59 16.49 16.94 -5.69
CA HIS A 59 15.32 17.83 -5.63
C HIS A 59 14.38 17.60 -6.82
N GLU A 60 14.92 17.55 -8.05
CA GLU A 60 14.11 17.27 -9.25
C GLU A 60 13.45 15.90 -9.18
N TYR A 61 14.20 14.88 -8.75
CA TYR A 61 13.65 13.54 -8.53
C TYR A 61 12.53 13.53 -7.48
N ALA A 62 12.70 14.25 -6.37
CA ALA A 62 11.73 14.32 -5.29
C ALA A 62 10.43 15.04 -5.71
N GLU A 63 10.53 16.12 -6.50
CA GLU A 63 9.36 16.81 -7.05
C GLU A 63 8.63 15.93 -8.07
N ALA A 64 9.35 15.29 -8.99
CA ALA A 64 8.75 14.35 -9.95
C ALA A 64 8.08 13.17 -9.25
N LYS A 65 8.72 12.62 -8.20
CA LYS A 65 8.14 11.58 -7.34
C LYS A 65 6.85 12.06 -6.68
N LYS A 66 6.86 13.26 -6.10
CA LYS A 66 5.71 13.85 -5.42
C LYS A 66 4.54 14.04 -6.39
N GLU A 67 4.78 14.50 -7.60
CA GLU A 67 3.73 14.62 -8.62
C GLU A 67 3.17 13.25 -9.02
N PHE A 68 4.06 12.28 -9.29
CA PHE A 68 3.68 10.95 -9.73
C PHE A 68 2.90 10.16 -8.68
N GLU A 69 3.37 10.19 -7.44
CA GLU A 69 2.73 9.50 -6.31
C GLU A 69 1.58 10.32 -5.71
N MET A 70 1.28 11.50 -6.28
CA MET A 70 0.34 12.48 -5.71
C MET A 70 0.67 12.83 -4.24
N GLY A 71 1.96 12.80 -3.90
CA GLY A 71 2.47 13.01 -2.55
C GLY A 71 2.09 11.92 -1.54
N GLN A 72 1.55 10.79 -2.00
CA GLN A 72 1.12 9.70 -1.13
C GLN A 72 2.30 8.82 -0.71
N PHE A 73 2.35 8.51 0.58
CA PHE A 73 3.14 7.40 1.12
C PHE A 73 2.18 6.46 1.85
N PHE A 74 2.47 5.17 1.82
CA PHE A 74 1.60 4.19 2.47
C PHE A 74 2.19 3.72 3.79
N THR A 75 1.36 3.78 4.83
CA THR A 75 1.70 3.35 6.18
C THR A 75 1.85 1.82 6.24
N PRO A 76 2.96 1.29 6.76
CA PRO A 76 3.17 -0.14 6.97
C PRO A 76 2.10 -0.79 7.89
N HIS A 77 1.82 -2.08 7.68
CA HIS A 77 0.78 -2.82 8.40
C HIS A 77 0.98 -2.88 9.91
N ASP A 78 2.21 -2.98 10.38
CA ASP A 78 2.56 -2.98 11.80
C ASP A 78 2.18 -1.65 12.47
N ILE A 79 2.48 -0.53 11.81
CA ILE A 79 2.09 0.79 12.27
C ILE A 79 0.56 0.96 12.22
N CYS A 80 -0.11 0.52 11.14
CA CYS A 80 -1.58 0.55 11.06
C CYS A 80 -2.22 -0.27 12.18
N ARG A 81 -1.69 -1.47 12.49
CA ARG A 81 -2.16 -2.30 13.60
C ARG A 81 -2.04 -1.56 14.93
N SER A 82 -0.86 -1.00 15.22
CA SER A 82 -0.64 -0.25 16.47
C SER A 82 -1.56 0.97 16.59
N MET A 83 -1.85 1.66 15.47
CA MET A 83 -2.83 2.76 15.45
C MET A 83 -4.23 2.28 15.82
N VAL A 84 -4.69 1.18 15.23
CA VAL A 84 -6.02 0.62 15.51
C VAL A 84 -6.13 0.10 16.94
N GLU A 85 -5.10 -0.58 17.47
CA GLU A 85 -5.04 -1.01 18.86
C GLU A 85 -5.11 0.18 19.83
N THR A 86 -4.41 1.28 19.51
CA THR A 86 -4.42 2.51 20.32
C THR A 86 -5.78 3.19 20.29
N LEU A 87 -6.44 3.23 19.13
CA LEU A 87 -7.78 3.81 18.98
C LEU A 87 -8.86 2.94 19.64
N SER A 88 -8.68 1.61 19.67
CA SER A 88 -9.62 0.62 20.21
C SER A 88 -11.09 0.89 19.83
N PRO A 89 -11.41 1.07 18.54
CA PRO A 89 -12.79 1.32 18.15
C PRO A 89 -13.65 0.07 18.36
N THR A 90 -14.96 0.26 18.46
CA THR A 90 -15.95 -0.80 18.63
C THR A 90 -16.80 -0.97 17.37
N SER A 91 -17.45 -2.12 17.21
CA SER A 91 -18.32 -2.40 16.04
C SER A 91 -19.57 -1.52 15.96
N ALA A 92 -19.88 -0.75 17.01
CA ALA A 92 -20.97 0.22 17.03
C ALA A 92 -20.55 1.62 16.56
N GLU A 93 -19.24 1.87 16.42
CA GLU A 93 -18.72 3.19 16.06
C GLU A 93 -18.54 3.36 14.55
N MET A 94 -18.70 4.59 14.09
CA MET A 94 -18.40 4.99 12.72
C MET A 94 -16.98 5.56 12.66
N VAL A 95 -16.12 4.93 11.85
CA VAL A 95 -14.73 5.36 11.65
C VAL A 95 -14.57 5.95 10.26
N LEU A 96 -13.98 7.14 10.15
CA LEU A 96 -13.67 7.81 8.89
C LEU A 96 -12.16 7.87 8.67
N ASP A 97 -11.68 7.25 7.60
CA ASP A 97 -10.30 7.38 7.12
C ASP A 97 -10.28 8.24 5.85
N MET A 98 -9.96 9.53 6.01
CA MET A 98 -9.95 10.50 4.91
C MET A 98 -8.78 10.31 3.94
N CYS A 99 -7.74 9.59 4.36
CA CYS A 99 -6.49 9.44 3.62
C CYS A 99 -6.13 7.94 3.47
N CYS A 100 -7.13 7.10 3.19
CA CYS A 100 -6.99 5.65 3.27
C CYS A 100 -5.92 5.05 2.35
N GLY A 101 -5.53 5.74 1.27
CA GLY A 101 -4.47 5.31 0.36
C GLY A 101 -4.75 3.90 -0.19
N MET A 102 -3.83 2.96 0.05
CA MET A 102 -4.00 1.54 -0.31
C MET A 102 -4.92 0.75 0.63
N GLY A 103 -5.49 1.37 1.66
CA GLY A 103 -6.51 0.80 2.55
C GLY A 103 -5.99 -0.01 3.73
N ASN A 104 -4.68 0.06 4.06
CA ASN A 104 -4.11 -0.73 5.17
C ASN A 104 -4.81 -0.43 6.50
N PHE A 105 -4.93 0.84 6.88
CA PHE A 105 -5.59 1.23 8.13
C PHE A 105 -7.04 0.76 8.17
N CYS A 106 -7.83 1.02 7.11
CA CYS A 106 -9.18 0.51 6.99
C CYS A 106 -9.23 -1.01 7.19
N ALA A 107 -8.37 -1.79 6.53
CA ALA A 107 -8.32 -3.24 6.65
C ALA A 107 -8.13 -3.73 8.10
N HIS A 108 -7.43 -2.97 8.94
CA HIS A 108 -7.30 -3.24 10.37
C HIS A 108 -8.55 -2.84 11.16
N VAL A 109 -9.20 -1.73 10.82
CA VAL A 109 -10.44 -1.30 11.49
C VAL A 109 -11.60 -2.25 11.22
N ILE A 110 -11.84 -2.67 9.97
CA ILE A 110 -12.92 -3.62 9.63
C ILE A 110 -12.67 -5.06 10.11
N ALA A 111 -11.52 -5.34 10.69
CA ALA A 111 -11.21 -6.64 11.29
C ALA A 111 -11.59 -6.74 12.78
N ILE A 112 -12.08 -5.66 13.39
CA ILE A 112 -12.63 -5.60 14.75
C ILE A 112 -14.07 -6.10 14.77
#